data_AF-A0A219AIF2-F1
#
_entry.id   AF-A0A219AIF2-F1
#
_cell.length_a   1.000
_cell.length_b   1.000
_cell.length_c   1.000
_cell.angle_alpha   90.00
_cell.angle_beta   90.00
_cell.angle_gamma   90.00
#
_symmetry.space_group_name_H-M   'P 1'
#
loop_
_entity.id
_entity.type
_entity.pdbx_description
1 polymer ?
#
loop_
_entity_poly.entity_id
_entity_poly.type
_entity_poly.pdbx_seq_one_letter_code
_entity_poly.pdbx_strand_id
1 'polypeptide(L)'
;MNIALIILYTILIILILIIIILYIGLKIDLKFNYNKEFKGLINISLIGIKIYKKEIPVKNKEDEKEDNKTNINNKNLIKEVIRNRNEIKKILKILKENSKYKTEGKLIFGFDSPVNTAEIAGILWGLTSIFNNNNFNIQIEPVFNKETIEFEFKMNININLLVFIIKTLNIIRKEPMKTFIKNTIKNLRGT
;
A
#
# COMPACT_ATOMS: atom_id res chain seq x y z
N MET A 1 12.66 -39.69 -27.94
CA MET A 1 11.77 -38.97 -27.00
C MET A 1 10.66 -38.32 -27.81
N ASN A 2 9.40 -38.67 -27.59
CA ASN A 2 8.28 -38.16 -28.41
C ASN A 2 8.19 -36.64 -28.30
N ILE A 3 8.07 -35.93 -29.42
CA ILE A 3 7.95 -34.46 -29.46
C ILE A 3 6.83 -33.97 -28.53
N ALA A 4 5.71 -34.71 -28.45
CA ALA A 4 4.62 -34.42 -27.53
C ALA A 4 5.05 -34.44 -26.04
N LEU A 5 5.93 -35.37 -25.65
CA LEU A 5 6.48 -35.42 -24.29
C LEU A 5 7.39 -34.23 -24.02
N ILE A 6 8.20 -33.81 -25.00
CA ILE A 6 9.06 -32.64 -24.88
C ILE A 6 8.23 -31.37 -24.65
N ILE A 7 7.16 -31.19 -25.43
CA ILE A 7 6.23 -30.07 -25.28
C ILE A 7 5.57 -30.11 -23.90
N LEU A 8 5.09 -31.28 -23.46
CA LEU A 8 4.46 -31.45 -22.15
C LEU A 8 5.42 -31.07 -21.01
N TYR A 9 6.65 -31.57 -21.02
CA TYR A 9 7.65 -31.23 -20.00
C TYR A 9 8.00 -29.74 -20.03
N THR A 10 8.09 -29.14 -21.21
CA THR A 10 8.36 -27.70 -21.35
C THR A 10 7.25 -26.87 -20.72
N ILE A 11 5.98 -27.21 -20.98
CA ILE A 11 4.82 -26.54 -20.38
C ILE A 11 4.83 -26.71 -18.85
N LEU A 12 5.14 -27.92 -18.37
CA LEU A 12 5.19 -28.20 -16.94
C LEU A 12 6.26 -27.35 -16.23
N ILE A 13 7.45 -27.23 -16.82
CA ILE A 13 8.55 -26.41 -16.28
C ILE A 13 8.13 -24.94 -16.22
N ILE A 14 7.50 -24.41 -17.28
CA ILE A 14 7.00 -23.04 -17.31
C ILE A 14 5.96 -22.82 -16.20
N LEU A 15 5.04 -23.77 -16.01
CA LEU A 15 4.02 -23.69 -14.96
C LEU A 15 4.66 -23.65 -13.56
N ILE A 16 5.66 -24.50 -13.31
CA ILE A 16 6.40 -24.53 -12.04
C ILE A 16 7.10 -23.18 -11.80
N LEU A 17 7.76 -22.62 -12.82
CA LEU A 17 8.40 -21.31 -12.73
C LEU A 17 7.39 -20.22 -12.34
N ILE A 18 6.21 -20.19 -12.97
CA ILE A 18 5.15 -19.23 -12.63
C ILE A 18 4.71 -19.38 -11.17
N ILE A 19 4.55 -20.61 -10.67
CA ILE A 19 4.16 -20.86 -9.28
C ILE A 19 5.22 -20.35 -8.31
N ILE A 20 6.51 -20.56 -8.60
CA ILE A 20 7.63 -20.05 -7.78
C ILE A 20 7.60 -18.52 -7.73
N ILE A 21 7.41 -17.87 -8.88
CA ILE A 21 7.31 -16.41 -8.99
C ILE A 21 6.19 -15.87 -8.11
N LEU A 22 5.01 -16.50 -8.17
CA LEU A 22 3.84 -16.14 -7.38
C LEU A 22 4.05 -16.41 -5.88
N TYR A 23 4.81 -17.44 -5.53
CA TYR A 23 5.08 -17.82 -4.14
C TYR A 23 6.06 -16.85 -3.45
N ILE A 24 7.13 -16.44 -4.15
CA ILE A 24 8.10 -15.45 -3.63
C ILE A 24 7.40 -14.12 -3.32
N GLY A 25 6.43 -13.75 -4.16
CA GLY A 25 5.50 -12.67 -3.87
C GLY A 25 5.99 -11.28 -4.28
N LEU A 26 5.11 -10.31 -4.06
CA LEU A 26 5.29 -8.90 -4.42
C LEU A 26 5.87 -8.12 -3.23
N LYS A 27 6.91 -7.32 -3.45
CA LYS A 27 7.43 -6.39 -2.44
C LYS A 27 7.08 -4.96 -2.82
N ILE A 28 6.52 -4.22 -1.88
CA ILE A 28 6.15 -2.81 -2.02
C ILE A 28 6.92 -2.04 -0.95
N ASP A 29 7.78 -1.11 -1.36
CA ASP A 29 8.49 -0.22 -0.47
C ASP A 29 7.98 1.21 -0.67
N LEU A 30 7.44 1.80 0.38
CA LEU A 30 7.01 3.19 0.42
C LEU A 30 7.96 3.97 1.31
N LYS A 31 8.43 5.13 0.84
CA LYS A 31 9.18 6.09 1.65
C LYS A 31 8.59 7.47 1.47
N PHE A 32 8.30 8.13 2.57
CA PHE A 32 7.84 9.51 2.59
C PHE A 32 8.73 10.30 3.54
N ASN A 33 9.10 11.50 3.14
CA ASN A 33 9.83 12.43 3.98
C ASN A 33 9.18 13.81 3.84
N TYR A 34 9.00 14.49 4.96
CA TYR A 34 8.65 15.89 5.01
C TYR A 34 9.73 16.63 5.81
N ASN A 35 10.42 17.56 5.15
CA ASN A 35 11.26 18.57 5.80
C ASN A 35 11.09 19.86 5.01
N LYS A 36 10.15 20.70 5.47
CA LYS A 36 9.63 21.90 4.77
C LYS A 36 8.94 21.61 3.42
N GLU A 37 9.33 20.54 2.75
CA GLU A 37 8.79 20.03 1.49
C GLU A 37 8.51 18.54 1.62
N PHE A 38 7.41 18.10 0.99
CA PHE A 38 7.04 16.68 0.94
C PHE A 38 7.72 15.97 -0.24
N LYS A 39 8.38 14.84 0.03
CA LYS A 39 8.99 13.95 -0.96
C LYS A 39 8.50 12.53 -0.73
N GLY A 40 8.11 11.85 -1.80
CA GLY A 40 7.62 10.49 -1.75
C GLY A 40 8.30 9.58 -2.77
N LEU A 41 8.47 8.31 -2.42
CA LEU A 41 9.02 7.27 -3.28
C LEU A 41 8.19 6.00 -3.10
N ILE A 42 7.69 5.48 -4.21
CA ILE A 42 6.95 4.22 -4.29
C ILE A 42 7.76 3.27 -5.16
N ASN A 43 8.20 2.16 -4.60
CA ASN A 43 8.86 1.08 -5.33
C ASN A 43 8.02 -0.20 -5.23
N ILE A 44 7.87 -0.89 -6.34
CA ILE A 44 7.25 -2.21 -6.42
C ILE A 44 8.23 -3.14 -7.12
N SER A 45 8.52 -4.27 -6.49
CA SER A 45 9.40 -5.30 -7.04
C SER A 45 8.79 -6.70 -6.94
N LEU A 46 9.16 -7.55 -7.87
CA LEU A 46 8.82 -8.97 -7.91
C LEU A 46 10.12 -9.74 -8.06
N ILE A 47 10.39 -10.67 -7.13
CA ILE A 47 11.63 -11.47 -7.12
C ILE A 47 12.89 -10.58 -7.10
N GLY A 48 12.79 -9.40 -6.48
CA GLY A 48 13.90 -8.44 -6.42
C GLY A 48 14.10 -7.61 -7.69
N ILE A 49 13.37 -7.89 -8.77
CA ILE A 49 13.33 -7.05 -9.98
C ILE A 49 12.34 -5.92 -9.75
N LYS A 50 12.78 -4.66 -9.87
CA LYS A 50 11.91 -3.48 -9.77
C LYS A 50 11.01 -3.40 -11.01
N ILE A 51 9.70 -3.54 -10.82
CA ILE A 51 8.71 -3.42 -11.91
C ILE A 51 8.24 -1.97 -12.02
N TYR A 52 8.14 -1.29 -10.89
CA TYR A 52 7.62 0.07 -10.84
C TYR A 52 8.38 0.90 -9.82
N LYS A 53 8.73 2.12 -10.23
CA LYS A 53 9.32 3.15 -9.37
C LYS A 53 8.66 4.47 -9.72
N LYS A 54 8.08 5.13 -8.74
CA LYS A 54 7.54 6.49 -8.90
C LYS A 54 8.02 7.37 -7.76
N GLU A 55 8.58 8.50 -8.14
CA GLU A 55 8.88 9.60 -7.23
C GLU A 55 7.70 10.57 -7.27
N ILE A 56 7.21 10.96 -6.10
CA ILE A 56 6.19 11.99 -5.96
C ILE A 56 6.96 13.31 -5.86
N PRO A 57 6.89 14.17 -6.88
CA PRO A 57 7.65 15.41 -6.90
C PRO A 57 7.13 16.38 -5.84
N VAL A 58 8.00 17.28 -5.42
CA VAL A 58 7.65 18.44 -4.60
C VAL A 58 6.69 19.29 -5.43
N LYS A 59 5.47 19.53 -4.92
CA LYS A 59 4.55 20.48 -5.56
C LYS A 59 5.18 21.87 -5.49
N ASN A 60 5.74 22.35 -6.60
CA ASN A 60 5.96 23.76 -6.79
C ASN A 60 4.60 24.41 -7.03
N LYS A 61 4.36 25.58 -6.41
CA LYS A 61 3.07 26.30 -6.45
C LYS A 61 2.65 26.77 -7.86
N GLU A 62 3.45 26.49 -8.89
CA GLU A 62 3.20 26.90 -10.28
C GLU A 62 2.42 25.85 -11.11
N ASP A 63 2.27 24.62 -10.63
CA ASP A 63 1.51 23.55 -11.32
C ASP A 63 -0.01 23.54 -10.97
N GLU A 64 -0.57 24.67 -10.55
CA GLU A 64 -2.03 24.83 -10.34
C GLU A 64 -2.82 25.13 -11.63
N LYS A 65 -2.32 24.69 -12.80
CA LYS A 65 -3.06 24.80 -14.07
C LYS A 65 -3.11 23.46 -14.81
N GLU A 66 -4.04 22.64 -14.35
CA GLU A 66 -4.92 21.74 -15.11
C GLU A 66 -5.39 20.59 -14.21
N ASP A 67 -6.07 20.93 -13.10
CA ASP A 67 -7.04 19.99 -12.55
C ASP A 67 -8.25 20.01 -13.50
N ASN A 68 -8.13 19.25 -14.60
CA ASN A 68 -9.29 18.75 -15.32
C ASN A 68 -10.10 17.93 -14.30
N LYS A 69 -11.03 18.59 -13.61
CA LYS A 69 -12.10 17.96 -12.86
C LYS A 69 -12.94 17.18 -13.87
N THR A 70 -12.47 16.01 -14.25
CA THR A 70 -13.35 14.93 -14.67
C THR A 70 -14.28 14.72 -13.49
N ASN A 71 -15.49 15.29 -13.62
CA ASN A 71 -16.56 15.12 -12.67
C ASN A 71 -17.07 13.69 -12.82
N ILE A 72 -16.24 12.71 -12.44
CA ILE A 72 -16.59 11.30 -12.46
C ILE A 72 -17.68 11.17 -11.42
N ASN A 73 -18.93 10.98 -11.85
CA ASN A 73 -20.09 10.80 -11.00
C ASN A 73 -20.01 9.42 -10.30
N ASN A 74 -19.05 9.29 -9.38
CA ASN A 74 -18.68 8.06 -8.67
C ASN A 74 -19.70 7.64 -7.60
N LYS A 75 -20.82 8.37 -7.46
CA LYS A 75 -21.88 8.03 -6.49
C LYS A 75 -22.37 6.60 -6.66
N ASN A 76 -22.43 6.08 -7.88
CA ASN A 76 -22.84 4.70 -8.15
C ASN A 76 -21.77 3.69 -7.72
N LEU A 77 -20.49 3.93 -8.01
CA LEU A 77 -19.38 3.06 -7.57
C LEU A 77 -19.27 3.02 -6.04
N ILE A 78 -19.40 4.16 -5.37
CA ILE A 78 -19.37 4.25 -3.90
C ILE A 78 -20.53 3.43 -3.29
N LYS A 79 -21.75 3.55 -3.84
CA LYS A 79 -22.90 2.74 -3.41
C LYS A 79 -22.64 1.24 -3.59
N GLU A 80 -22.04 0.84 -4.71
CA GLU A 80 -21.71 -0.56 -4.96
C GLU A 80 -20.63 -1.10 -4.01
N VAL A 81 -19.60 -0.31 -3.70
CA VAL A 81 -18.57 -0.66 -2.69
C VAL A 81 -19.21 -0.83 -1.31
N ILE A 82 -20.09 0.08 -0.90
CA ILE A 82 -20.79 0.01 0.39
C ILE A 82 -21.68 -1.25 0.45
N ARG A 83 -22.41 -1.56 -0.64
CA ARG A 83 -23.26 -2.76 -0.74
C ARG A 83 -22.45 -4.04 -0.58
N ASN A 84 -21.22 -4.07 -1.09
CA ASN A 84 -20.33 -5.24 -1.06
C ASN A 84 -19.25 -5.17 0.02
N ARG A 85 -19.40 -4.28 1.02
CA ARG A 85 -18.39 -4.03 2.07
C ARG A 85 -17.91 -5.29 2.77
N ASN A 86 -18.78 -6.28 2.97
CA ASN A 86 -18.44 -7.51 3.68
C ASN A 86 -17.45 -8.37 2.88
N GLU A 87 -17.69 -8.51 1.57
CA GLU A 87 -16.77 -9.25 0.70
C GLU A 87 -15.45 -8.50 0.52
N ILE A 88 -15.50 -7.17 0.41
CA ILE A 88 -14.30 -6.33 0.36
C ILE A 88 -13.49 -6.46 1.65
N LYS A 89 -14.14 -6.43 2.82
CA LYS A 89 -13.49 -6.67 4.12
C LYS A 89 -12.81 -8.05 4.18
N LYS A 90 -13.43 -9.09 3.62
CA LYS A 90 -12.80 -10.42 3.52
C LYS A 90 -11.54 -10.40 2.66
N ILE A 91 -11.56 -9.73 1.51
CA ILE A 91 -10.38 -9.58 0.65
C ILE A 91 -9.28 -8.80 1.38
N LEU A 92 -9.61 -7.70 2.06
CA LEU A 92 -8.64 -6.93 2.85
C LEU A 92 -8.06 -7.75 4.01
N LYS A 93 -8.87 -8.59 4.65
CA LYS A 93 -8.41 -9.52 5.69
C LYS A 93 -7.43 -10.54 5.11
N ILE A 94 -7.75 -11.14 3.95
CA ILE A 94 -6.84 -12.04 3.23
C ILE A 94 -5.54 -11.30 2.87
N LEU A 95 -5.62 -10.07 2.38
CA LEU A 95 -4.44 -9.27 2.08
C LEU A 95 -3.56 -9.12 3.33
N LYS A 96 -4.15 -8.70 4.46
CA LYS A 96 -3.43 -8.54 5.74
C LYS A 96 -2.79 -9.84 6.22
N GLU A 97 -3.53 -10.95 6.19
CA GLU A 97 -3.05 -12.27 6.66
C GLU A 97 -1.90 -12.85 5.82
N ASN A 98 -1.87 -12.51 4.52
CA ASN A 98 -0.87 -13.03 3.58
C ASN A 98 0.21 -11.99 3.24
N SER A 99 0.26 -10.90 3.99
CA SER A 99 1.28 -9.86 3.86
C SER A 99 2.12 -9.76 5.13
N LYS A 100 3.44 -9.75 4.96
CA LYS A 100 4.37 -9.33 6.00
C LYS A 100 4.64 -7.85 5.79
N TYR A 101 4.46 -7.04 6.81
CA TYR A 101 4.73 -5.61 6.70
C TYR A 101 5.60 -5.13 7.85
N LYS A 102 6.43 -4.13 7.58
CA LYS A 102 7.20 -3.40 8.57
C LYS A 102 7.10 -1.92 8.27
N THR A 103 6.71 -1.16 9.28
CA THR A 103 6.52 0.28 9.21
C THR A 103 7.48 0.93 10.21
N GLU A 104 8.24 1.91 9.73
CA GLU A 104 9.18 2.70 10.49
C GLU A 104 8.80 4.18 10.30
N GLY A 105 8.67 4.92 11.38
CA GLY A 105 8.36 6.34 11.37
C GLY A 105 9.28 7.10 12.31
N LYS A 106 9.65 8.31 11.92
CA LYS A 106 10.41 9.24 12.76
C LYS A 106 9.75 10.61 12.68
N LEU A 107 9.35 11.15 13.82
CA LEU A 107 8.81 12.51 13.93
C LEU A 107 9.80 13.35 14.71
N ILE A 108 10.35 14.37 14.06
CA ILE A 108 11.18 15.39 14.69
C ILE A 108 10.30 16.64 14.81
N PHE A 109 10.14 17.17 16.01
CA PHE A 109 9.30 18.35 16.19
C PHE A 109 9.82 19.24 17.31
N GLY A 110 9.50 20.53 17.25
CA GLY A 110 9.86 21.50 18.25
C GLY A 110 8.94 22.70 18.20
N PHE A 111 8.71 23.32 19.35
CA PHE A 111 7.99 24.58 19.48
C PHE A 111 8.92 25.64 20.07
N ASP A 112 8.54 26.92 19.91
CA ASP A 112 9.28 28.04 20.51
C ASP A 112 9.33 27.94 22.04
N SER A 113 8.26 27.44 22.66
CA SER A 113 8.23 27.14 24.09
C SER A 113 8.79 25.73 24.38
N PRO A 114 9.85 25.61 25.19
CA PRO A 114 10.36 24.32 25.64
C PRO A 114 9.34 23.52 26.44
N VAL A 115 8.49 24.20 27.21
CA VAL A 115 7.45 23.58 28.03
C VAL A 115 6.44 22.87 27.14
N ASN A 116 5.98 23.54 26.08
CA ASN A 116 5.03 22.96 25.13
C ASN A 116 5.65 21.77 24.39
N THR A 117 6.93 21.87 24.03
CA THR A 117 7.67 20.77 23.39
C THR A 117 7.73 19.54 24.31
N ALA A 118 8.05 19.74 25.59
CA ALA A 118 8.11 18.65 26.57
C ALA A 118 6.74 17.99 26.80
N GLU A 119 5.68 18.79 26.93
CA GLU A 119 4.32 18.30 27.15
C GLU A 119 3.86 17.40 25.98
N ILE A 120 4.02 17.89 24.74
CA ILE A 120 3.64 17.11 23.55
C ILE A 120 4.55 15.89 23.37
N ALA A 121 5.85 15.99 23.68
CA ALA A 121 6.76 14.85 23.63
C ALA A 121 6.32 13.72 24.57
N GLY A 122 5.91 14.08 25.80
CA GLY A 122 5.38 13.11 26.77
C GLY A 122 4.15 12.37 26.25
N ILE A 123 3.19 13.11 25.67
CA ILE A 123 1.99 12.51 25.07
C ILE A 123 2.36 11.58 23.91
N LEU A 124 3.21 12.04 23.00
CA LEU A 124 3.61 11.27 21.82
C LEU A 124 4.40 10.02 22.19
N TRP A 125 5.33 10.09 23.15
CA TRP A 125 6.02 8.91 23.65
C TRP A 125 5.05 7.92 24.29
N GLY A 126 4.10 8.40 25.09
CA GLY A 126 3.02 7.59 25.63
C GLY A 126 2.27 6.84 24.52
N LEU A 127 1.87 7.52 23.45
CA LEU A 127 1.22 6.90 22.30
C LEU A 127 2.13 5.88 21.59
N THR A 128 3.40 6.21 21.35
CA THR A 128 4.32 5.27 20.67
C THR A 128 4.54 3.99 21.46
N SER A 129 4.49 4.03 22.80
CA SER A 129 4.60 2.81 23.61
C SER A 129 3.44 1.84 23.39
N ILE A 130 2.26 2.33 23.02
CA ILE A 130 1.07 1.51 22.72
C ILE A 130 1.14 0.94 21.31
N PHE A 131 1.60 1.73 20.34
CA PHE A 131 1.59 1.35 18.92
C PHE A 131 2.85 0.58 18.48
N ASN A 132 3.98 0.79 19.14
CA ASN A 132 5.24 0.16 18.74
C ASN A 132 5.21 -1.35 19.01
N ASN A 133 5.56 -2.13 17.99
CA ASN A 133 5.67 -3.58 18.02
C ASN A 133 6.63 -4.05 16.90
N ASN A 134 6.78 -5.36 16.71
CA ASN A 134 7.70 -5.91 15.71
C ASN A 134 7.44 -5.40 14.26
N ASN A 135 6.21 -4.99 13.95
CA ASN A 135 5.82 -4.52 12.63
C ASN A 135 5.68 -2.99 12.54
N PHE A 136 5.70 -2.27 13.66
CA PHE A 136 5.54 -0.81 13.73
C PHE A 136 6.57 -0.22 14.69
N ASN A 137 7.43 0.67 14.20
CA ASN A 137 8.40 1.36 15.02
C ASN A 137 8.33 2.87 14.74
N ILE A 138 7.77 3.63 15.67
CA ILE A 138 7.65 5.08 15.61
C ILE A 138 8.61 5.67 16.63
N GLN A 139 9.46 6.58 16.16
CA GLN A 139 10.41 7.34 16.96
C GLN A 139 10.00 8.81 17.01
N ILE A 140 10.11 9.40 18.19
CA ILE A 140 9.77 10.81 18.44
C ILE A 140 11.03 11.48 18.98
N GLU A 141 11.46 12.56 18.32
CA GLU A 141 12.65 13.33 18.66
C GLU A 141 12.27 14.81 18.87
N PRO A 142 12.17 15.28 20.12
CA PRO A 142 11.85 16.67 20.41
C PRO A 142 13.07 17.59 20.22
N VAL A 143 12.83 18.78 19.68
CA VAL A 143 13.81 19.87 19.54
C VAL A 143 13.32 21.07 20.33
N PHE A 144 14.08 21.49 21.34
CA PHE A 144 13.68 22.60 22.23
C PHE A 144 14.13 23.96 21.69
N ASN A 145 13.37 25.01 22.02
CA ASN A 145 13.65 26.41 21.64
C ASN A 145 13.70 26.65 20.12
N LYS A 146 12.99 25.85 19.32
CA LYS A 146 13.01 25.98 17.86
C LYS A 146 11.76 25.37 17.26
N GLU A 147 10.95 26.21 16.60
CA GLU A 147 9.84 25.72 15.80
C GLU A 147 10.33 24.84 14.63
N THR A 148 10.02 23.54 14.69
CA THR A 148 10.40 22.55 13.66
C THR A 148 9.34 21.46 13.55
N ILE A 149 9.14 20.95 12.35
CA ILE A 149 8.37 19.74 12.11
C ILE A 149 8.93 19.01 10.90
N GLU A 150 9.46 17.82 11.13
CA GLU A 150 10.00 16.93 10.12
C GLU A 150 9.46 15.52 10.36
N PHE A 151 9.13 14.81 9.30
CA PHE A 151 8.55 13.48 9.37
C PHE A 151 9.17 12.55 8.34
N GLU A 152 9.71 11.44 8.79
CA GLU A 152 10.15 10.35 7.93
C GLU A 152 9.26 9.13 8.15
N PHE A 153 8.86 8.49 7.06
CA PHE A 153 8.07 7.29 7.09
C PHE A 153 8.54 6.30 6.04
N LYS A 154 8.62 5.05 6.44
CA LYS A 154 9.00 3.94 5.58
C LYS A 154 8.09 2.76 5.87
N MET A 155 7.52 2.18 4.83
CA MET A 155 6.71 0.97 4.95
C MET A 155 7.14 -0.03 3.89
N ASN A 156 7.52 -1.23 4.34
CA ASN A 156 7.84 -2.35 3.47
C ASN A 156 6.73 -3.38 3.60
N ILE A 157 6.15 -3.82 2.49
CA ILE A 157 5.08 -4.83 2.45
C ILE A 157 5.51 -5.94 1.51
N ASN A 158 5.52 -7.18 1.99
CA ASN A 158 5.78 -8.38 1.21
C ASN A 158 4.52 -9.24 1.17
N ILE A 159 3.91 -9.39 -0.01
CA ILE A 159 2.64 -10.07 -0.22
C ILE A 159 2.91 -11.42 -0.90
N ASN A 160 2.48 -12.53 -0.29
CA ASN A 160 2.48 -13.83 -0.98
C ASN A 160 1.34 -13.85 -2.02
N LEU A 161 1.69 -13.64 -3.30
CA LEU A 161 0.71 -13.52 -4.37
C LEU A 161 -0.05 -14.83 -4.61
N LEU A 162 0.62 -15.98 -4.53
CA LEU A 162 0.00 -17.29 -4.75
C LEU A 162 -1.20 -17.49 -3.81
N VAL A 163 -0.96 -17.38 -2.50
CA VAL A 163 -2.00 -17.63 -1.49
C VAL A 163 -3.07 -16.55 -1.56
N PHE A 164 -2.67 -15.29 -1.75
CA PHE A 164 -3.59 -14.17 -1.90
C PHE A 164 -4.56 -14.39 -3.09
N ILE A 165 -4.04 -14.77 -4.26
CA ILE A 165 -4.83 -15.00 -5.48
C ILE A 165 -5.79 -16.17 -5.27
N ILE A 166 -5.31 -17.31 -4.76
CA ILE A 166 -6.16 -18.51 -4.55
C ILE A 166 -7.33 -18.19 -3.62
N LYS A 167 -7.07 -17.57 -2.46
CA LYS A 167 -8.12 -17.22 -1.49
C LYS A 167 -9.09 -16.16 -2.03
N THR A 168 -8.58 -15.17 -2.76
CA THR A 168 -9.40 -14.10 -3.32
C THR A 168 -10.26 -14.57 -4.48
N LEU A 169 -9.76 -15.48 -5.33
CA LEU A 169 -10.53 -16.10 -6.40
C LEU A 169 -11.78 -16.81 -5.88
N ASN A 170 -11.70 -17.45 -4.70
CA ASN A 170 -12.85 -18.11 -4.09
C ASN A 170 -13.97 -17.12 -3.69
N ILE A 171 -13.62 -15.87 -3.38
CA ILE A 171 -14.58 -14.81 -3.10
C ILE A 171 -15.13 -14.23 -4.40
N ILE A 172 -14.24 -13.89 -5.33
CA ILE A 172 -14.58 -13.28 -6.63
C ILE A 172 -15.52 -14.17 -7.45
N ARG A 173 -15.35 -15.49 -7.39
CA ARG A 173 -16.19 -16.45 -8.11
C ARG A 173 -17.62 -16.55 -7.59
N LYS A 174 -17.92 -16.08 -6.38
CA LYS A 174 -19.24 -16.19 -5.73
C LYS A 174 -20.03 -14.89 -5.84
N GLU A 175 -21.36 -15.00 -5.80
CA GLU A 175 -22.21 -13.83 -5.54
C GLU A 175 -22.06 -13.39 -4.08
N PRO A 176 -22.18 -12.08 -3.77
CA PRO A 176 -22.51 -10.96 -4.67
C PRO A 176 -21.30 -10.38 -5.45
N MET A 177 -20.08 -10.90 -5.23
CA MET A 177 -18.86 -10.28 -5.74
C MET A 177 -18.74 -10.33 -7.27
N LYS A 178 -19.22 -11.43 -7.87
CA LYS A 178 -19.28 -11.58 -9.33
C LYS A 178 -20.15 -10.48 -9.98
N THR A 179 -21.33 -10.21 -9.42
CA THR A 179 -22.20 -9.12 -9.88
C THR A 179 -21.55 -7.76 -9.66
N PHE A 180 -20.93 -7.54 -8.50
CA PHE A 180 -20.22 -6.29 -8.20
C PHE A 180 -19.14 -5.98 -9.25
N ILE A 181 -18.28 -6.94 -9.58
CA ILE A 181 -17.22 -6.78 -10.58
C ILE A 181 -17.81 -6.50 -11.96
N LYS A 182 -18.87 -7.24 -12.35
CA LYS A 182 -19.55 -7.03 -13.64
C LYS A 182 -20.12 -5.61 -13.76
N ASN A 183 -20.81 -5.13 -12.72
CA ASN A 183 -21.38 -3.79 -12.72
C ASN A 183 -20.30 -2.71 -12.72
N THR A 184 -19.23 -2.90 -11.93
CA THR A 184 -18.09 -1.98 -11.88
C THR A 184 -17.43 -1.85 -13.26
N ILE A 185 -17.17 -2.98 -13.95
CA ILE A 185 -16.61 -2.97 -15.31
C ILE A 185 -17.57 -2.31 -16.30
N LYS A 186 -18.88 -2.57 -16.20
CA LYS A 186 -19.89 -1.92 -17.06
C LYS A 186 -19.89 -0.41 -16.87
N ASN A 187 -19.82 0.07 -15.63
CA ASN A 187 -19.78 1.49 -15.31
C ASN A 187 -18.49 2.15 -15.81
N LEU A 188 -17.35 1.45 -15.76
CA LEU A 188 -16.06 1.95 -16.29
C LEU A 188 -15.98 1.98 -17.82
N ARG A 189 -16.76 1.14 -18.53
CA ARG A 189 -16.83 1.13 -20.00
C ARG A 189 -17.90 2.07 -20.57
N GLY A 190 -18.84 2.52 -19.74
CA GLY A 190 -19.91 3.44 -20.11
C GLY A 190 -19.58 4.92 -19.87
N THR A 191 -18.35 5.21 -19.43
CA THR A 191 -17.74 6.54 -19.30
C THR A 191 -16.64 6.66 -20.34
#